data_AF-A0A950AWC3-F1
#
_entry.id   AF-A0A950AWC3-F1
#
_cell.length_a   1.000
_cell.length_b   1.000
_cell.length_c   1.000
_cell.angle_alpha   90.00
_cell.angle_beta   90.00
_cell.angle_gamma   90.00
#
_symmetry.space_group_name_H-M   'P 1'
#
loop_
_entity.id
_entity.type
_entity.pdbx_description
1 polymer ?
#
loop_
_entity_poly.entity_id
_entity_poly.type
_entity_poly.pdbx_seq_one_letter_code
_entity_poly.pdbx_strand_id
1 'polypeptide(L)'
;MTTDQTRLEAFLHKMVDDMGAAAIGSLVLLGDKLGLYKTIAQAGPLTSEQLARQAGTSERYVREWLSAQAAAGYVEYDPAAQTFAMTPEQAAVLANADSPFFMPGGYHAVASLYMDEPRVTEAFRSGHGVGWHEHSACLFCGTERFFGPIFRAFLVDAWIPALDGVQEKLSRGATVADVGCGHGLTTLLMARAFPNSRFLGFDYHDGSIERARELATEQGIGNVEFHVSEAKIYPGDRYELVTFFDCLHDMGDPVGAARHVRETLSEDGTWLIVEPLAGDRLEENLHPLGRLNYSFSTMVCTPASLSQEVGLALGAQAGEARLREVVMAGGFRRVRRATETPTNMVLEARP
;
A
#
# COMPACT_ATOMS: atom_id res chain seq x y z
N MET A 1 10.14 34.10 25.13
CA MET A 1 9.20 34.25 24.02
C MET A 1 7.79 34.22 24.59
N THR A 2 6.96 35.21 24.29
CA THR A 2 5.53 35.23 24.66
C THR A 2 4.72 34.54 23.57
N THR A 3 3.76 33.70 23.95
CA THR A 3 2.89 32.98 23.02
C THR A 3 1.92 33.95 22.34
N ASP A 4 1.74 33.81 21.03
CA ASP A 4 0.71 34.49 20.26
C ASP A 4 -0.63 33.74 20.42
N GLN A 5 -1.65 34.41 20.95
CA GLN A 5 -2.93 33.81 21.28
C GLN A 5 -3.70 33.31 20.04
N THR A 6 -3.69 34.07 18.95
CA THR A 6 -4.39 33.70 17.71
C THR A 6 -3.73 32.48 17.07
N ARG A 7 -2.39 32.43 17.07
CA ARG A 7 -1.65 31.27 16.56
C ARG A 7 -1.86 30.04 17.44
N LEU A 8 -1.95 30.22 18.75
CA LEU A 8 -2.25 29.14 19.69
C LEU A 8 -3.64 28.55 19.42
N GLU A 9 -4.68 29.38 19.33
CA GLU A 9 -6.06 28.94 19.06
C GLU A 9 -6.18 28.19 17.72
N ALA A 10 -5.56 28.70 16.66
CA ALA A 10 -5.53 28.02 15.37
C ALA A 10 -4.87 26.63 15.45
N PHE A 11 -3.77 26.51 16.21
CA PHE A 11 -3.10 25.23 16.41
C PHE A 11 -3.92 24.27 17.28
N LEU A 12 -4.63 24.76 18.29
CA LEU A 12 -5.52 23.95 19.13
C LEU A 12 -6.66 23.34 18.30
N HIS A 13 -7.31 24.10 17.41
CA HIS A 13 -8.34 23.57 16.52
C HIS A 13 -7.78 22.46 15.63
N LYS A 14 -6.63 22.69 15.00
CA LYS A 14 -5.95 21.65 14.21
C LYS A 14 -5.69 20.38 15.03
N MET A 15 -5.24 20.51 16.28
CA MET A 15 -5.00 19.36 17.15
C MET A 15 -6.29 18.60 17.47
N VAL A 16 -7.40 19.29 17.70
CA VAL A 16 -8.71 18.66 17.90
C VAL A 16 -9.16 17.89 16.65
N ASP A 17 -9.02 18.49 15.46
CA ASP A 17 -9.35 17.84 14.19
C ASP A 17 -8.51 16.57 13.99
N ASP A 18 -7.20 16.64 14.25
CA ASP A 18 -6.29 15.50 14.10
C ASP A 18 -6.55 14.39 15.13
N MET A 19 -6.88 14.75 16.37
CA MET A 19 -7.30 13.77 17.39
C MET A 19 -8.60 13.06 16.99
N GLY A 20 -9.56 13.81 16.42
CA GLY A 20 -10.79 13.25 15.86
C GLY A 20 -10.50 12.29 14.70
N ALA A 21 -9.63 12.70 13.77
CA ALA A 21 -9.22 11.90 12.61
C ALA A 21 -8.43 10.63 13.00
N ALA A 22 -7.67 10.66 14.10
CA ALA A 22 -7.04 9.47 14.65
C ALA A 22 -8.05 8.54 15.33
N ALA A 23 -8.93 9.09 16.16
CA ALA A 23 -9.92 8.32 16.92
C ALA A 23 -10.95 7.61 16.01
N ILE A 24 -11.43 8.30 14.96
CA ILE A 24 -12.41 7.75 14.00
C ILE A 24 -11.87 6.50 13.29
N GLY A 25 -10.55 6.33 13.18
CA GLY A 25 -9.96 5.17 12.53
C GLY A 25 -10.33 3.84 13.18
N SER A 26 -10.44 3.81 14.52
CA SER A 26 -10.95 2.63 15.24
C SER A 26 -12.40 2.30 14.87
N LEU A 27 -13.21 3.33 14.58
CA LEU A 27 -14.61 3.20 14.22
C LEU A 27 -14.76 2.76 12.75
N VAL A 28 -13.85 3.17 11.86
CA VAL A 28 -13.79 2.63 10.49
C VAL A 28 -13.54 1.12 10.52
N LEU A 29 -12.57 0.68 11.34
CA LEU A 29 -12.29 -0.75 11.51
C LEU A 29 -13.50 -1.52 12.05
N LEU A 30 -14.24 -0.97 13.01
CA LEU A 30 -15.45 -1.60 13.52
C LEU A 30 -16.55 -1.67 12.45
N GLY A 31 -16.78 -0.56 11.75
CA GLY A 31 -17.79 -0.49 10.69
C GLY A 31 -17.54 -1.49 9.57
N ASP A 32 -16.28 -1.65 9.20
CA ASP A 32 -15.85 -2.60 8.19
C ASP A 32 -15.98 -4.06 8.66
N LYS A 33 -15.43 -4.40 9.85
CA LYS A 33 -15.51 -5.76 10.42
C LYS A 33 -16.94 -6.25 10.65
N LEU A 34 -17.83 -5.34 11.06
CA LEU A 34 -19.24 -5.63 11.34
C LEU A 34 -20.13 -5.48 10.10
N GLY A 35 -19.57 -5.09 8.95
CA GLY A 35 -20.34 -4.90 7.70
C GLY A 35 -21.34 -3.75 7.75
N LEU A 36 -21.15 -2.75 8.64
CA LEU A 36 -22.07 -1.63 8.80
C LEU A 36 -22.13 -0.74 7.56
N TYR A 37 -20.97 -0.36 7.00
CA TYR A 37 -20.93 0.44 5.77
C TYR A 37 -21.61 -0.26 4.60
N LYS A 38 -21.33 -1.55 4.41
CA LYS A 38 -21.96 -2.37 3.37
C LYS A 38 -23.48 -2.43 3.56
N THR A 39 -23.95 -2.58 4.79
CA THR A 39 -25.38 -2.62 5.10
C THR A 39 -26.06 -1.30 4.76
N ILE A 40 -25.49 -0.16 5.15
CA ILE A 40 -26.03 1.17 4.82
C ILE A 40 -26.05 1.38 3.30
N ALA A 41 -24.94 1.11 2.62
CA ALA A 41 -24.82 1.30 1.17
C ALA A 41 -25.83 0.46 0.37
N GLN A 42 -26.19 -0.73 0.86
CA GLN A 42 -27.15 -1.63 0.18
C GLN A 42 -28.62 -1.31 0.49
N ALA A 43 -28.91 -0.84 1.70
CA ALA A 43 -30.27 -0.64 2.15
C ALA A 43 -30.81 0.78 1.87
N GLY A 44 -29.93 1.76 1.63
CA GLY A 44 -30.31 3.16 1.52
C GLY A 44 -30.50 3.83 2.89
N PRO A 45 -31.32 4.90 3.00
CA PRO A 45 -31.55 5.59 4.27
C PRO A 45 -32.16 4.68 5.34
N LEU A 46 -31.53 4.62 6.52
CA LEU A 46 -31.94 3.79 7.66
C LEU A 46 -31.80 4.51 9.01
N THR A 47 -32.65 4.21 9.98
CA THR A 47 -32.43 4.60 11.38
C THR A 47 -31.37 3.70 12.05
N SER A 48 -30.86 4.09 13.23
CA SER A 48 -29.93 3.25 14.00
C SER A 48 -30.54 1.91 14.40
N GLU A 49 -31.83 1.86 14.73
CA GLU A 49 -32.56 0.63 15.04
C GLU A 49 -32.63 -0.32 13.84
N GLN A 50 -32.83 0.22 12.64
CA GLN A 50 -32.93 -0.56 11.42
C GLN A 50 -31.57 -1.14 11.02
N LEU A 51 -30.51 -0.32 11.06
CA LEU A 51 -29.15 -0.76 10.79
C LEU A 51 -28.71 -1.85 11.78
N ALA A 52 -28.94 -1.63 13.08
CA ALA A 52 -28.59 -2.60 14.11
C ALA A 52 -29.27 -3.95 13.90
N ARG A 53 -30.56 -3.93 13.54
CA ARG A 53 -31.32 -5.15 13.23
C ARG A 53 -30.77 -5.88 12.01
N GLN A 54 -30.45 -5.16 10.93
CA GLN A 54 -29.95 -5.76 9.69
C GLN A 54 -28.52 -6.31 9.85
N ALA A 55 -27.66 -5.60 10.57
CA ALA A 55 -26.29 -6.00 10.82
C ALA A 55 -26.13 -7.00 11.98
N GLY A 56 -27.21 -7.33 12.71
CA GLY A 56 -27.15 -8.23 13.87
C GLY A 56 -26.34 -7.67 15.04
N THR A 57 -26.38 -6.35 15.23
CA THR A 57 -25.60 -5.62 16.24
C THR A 57 -26.49 -4.93 17.27
N SER A 58 -25.89 -4.41 18.35
CA SER A 58 -26.63 -3.70 19.40
C SER A 58 -26.86 -2.23 19.03
N GLU A 59 -28.13 -1.83 19.04
CA GLU A 59 -28.58 -0.50 18.59
C GLU A 59 -27.87 0.64 19.31
N ARG A 60 -27.67 0.54 20.62
CA ARG A 60 -27.04 1.64 21.37
C ARG A 60 -25.62 1.93 20.89
N TYR A 61 -24.85 0.89 20.56
CA TYR A 61 -23.50 1.03 20.00
C TYR A 61 -23.55 1.56 18.58
N VAL A 62 -24.49 1.06 17.76
CA VAL A 62 -24.67 1.52 16.37
C VAL A 62 -25.03 3.00 16.33
N ARG A 63 -25.88 3.49 17.25
CA ARG A 63 -26.27 4.90 17.34
C ARG A 63 -25.09 5.82 17.61
N GLU A 64 -24.23 5.47 18.57
CA GLU A 64 -23.00 6.23 18.84
C GLU A 64 -22.04 6.19 17.65
N TRP A 65 -21.87 5.00 17.05
CA TRP A 65 -21.02 4.83 15.88
C TRP A 65 -21.51 5.69 14.71
N LEU A 66 -22.80 5.64 14.37
CA LEU A 66 -23.42 6.46 13.32
C LEU A 66 -23.24 7.96 13.59
N SER A 67 -23.37 8.39 14.85
CA SER A 67 -23.16 9.80 15.22
C SER A 67 -21.72 10.24 14.92
N ALA A 68 -20.73 9.42 15.24
CA ALA A 68 -19.34 9.69 14.93
C ALA A 68 -19.06 9.66 13.41
N GLN A 69 -19.65 8.71 12.67
CA GLN A 69 -19.52 8.64 11.21
C GLN A 69 -20.13 9.86 10.52
N ALA A 70 -21.29 10.32 10.99
CA ALA A 70 -21.93 11.52 10.47
C ALA A 70 -21.15 12.79 10.80
N ALA A 71 -20.63 12.91 12.03
CA ALA A 71 -19.76 14.02 12.41
C ALA A 71 -18.46 14.07 11.59
N ALA A 72 -17.94 12.91 11.17
CA ALA A 72 -16.76 12.80 10.30
C ALA A 72 -17.06 12.99 8.80
N GLY A 73 -18.34 13.06 8.39
CA GLY A 73 -18.75 13.16 6.99
C GLY A 73 -18.61 11.85 6.18
N TYR A 74 -18.53 10.71 6.86
CA TYR A 74 -18.42 9.39 6.22
C TYR A 74 -19.79 8.75 5.92
N VAL A 75 -20.84 9.25 6.58
CA VAL A 75 -22.24 8.88 6.41
C VAL A 75 -23.08 10.15 6.52
N GLU A 76 -24.07 10.34 5.65
CA GLU A 76 -24.99 11.48 5.71
C GLU A 76 -26.08 11.25 6.76
N TYR A 77 -26.48 12.31 7.47
CA TYR A 77 -27.58 12.27 8.42
C TYR A 77 -28.70 13.24 8.01
N ASP A 78 -29.91 12.71 7.85
CA ASP A 78 -31.12 13.51 7.65
C ASP A 78 -31.79 13.77 9.01
N PRO A 79 -31.80 15.01 9.52
CA PRO A 79 -32.41 15.33 10.81
C PRO A 79 -33.94 15.26 10.82
N ALA A 80 -34.62 15.40 9.67
CA ALA A 80 -36.07 15.35 9.59
C ALA A 80 -36.59 13.91 9.66
N ALA A 81 -35.94 13.00 8.93
CA ALA A 81 -36.26 11.58 8.96
C ALA A 81 -35.52 10.81 10.07
N GLN A 82 -34.50 11.40 10.68
CA GLN A 82 -33.58 10.76 11.63
C GLN A 82 -32.95 9.49 11.03
N THR A 83 -32.58 9.56 9.76
CA THR A 83 -31.99 8.44 9.01
C THR A 83 -30.56 8.76 8.57
N PHE A 84 -29.81 7.70 8.33
CA PHE A 84 -28.43 7.72 7.90
C PHE A 84 -28.31 7.04 6.54
N ALA A 85 -27.53 7.61 5.64
CA ALA A 85 -27.32 7.09 4.28
C ALA A 85 -25.88 7.31 3.83
N MET A 86 -25.46 6.59 2.79
CA MET A 86 -24.18 6.84 2.12
C MET A 86 -24.43 7.33 0.71
N THR A 87 -23.66 8.32 0.27
CA THR A 87 -23.58 8.67 -1.15
C THR A 87 -22.85 7.56 -1.92
N PRO A 88 -22.99 7.49 -3.26
CA PRO A 88 -22.20 6.58 -4.08
C PRO A 88 -20.68 6.73 -3.87
N GLU A 89 -20.18 7.95 -3.66
CA GLU A 89 -18.77 8.24 -3.42
C GLU A 89 -18.30 7.71 -2.06
N GLN A 90 -19.07 7.97 -0.98
CA GLN A 90 -18.79 7.41 0.34
C GLN A 90 -18.80 5.86 0.29
N ALA A 91 -19.78 5.28 -0.40
CA ALA A 91 -19.89 3.82 -0.56
C ALA A 91 -18.72 3.24 -1.37
N ALA A 92 -18.27 3.92 -2.42
CA ALA A 92 -17.11 3.52 -3.20
C ALA A 92 -15.82 3.48 -2.36
N VAL A 93 -15.69 4.34 -1.35
CA VAL A 93 -14.51 4.38 -0.49
C VAL A 93 -14.61 3.40 0.69
N LEU A 94 -15.77 3.26 1.31
CA LEU A 94 -15.91 2.56 2.61
C LEU A 94 -16.70 1.25 2.55
N ALA A 95 -17.49 1.00 1.50
CA ALA A 95 -18.45 -0.11 1.46
C ALA A 95 -18.23 -1.09 0.29
N ASN A 96 -17.60 -0.65 -0.81
CA ASN A 96 -17.39 -1.45 -2.00
C ASN A 96 -15.94 -1.94 -2.12
N ALA A 97 -15.69 -3.21 -1.77
CA ALA A 97 -14.35 -3.82 -1.82
C ALA A 97 -13.77 -3.96 -3.25
N ASP A 98 -14.62 -3.89 -4.28
CA ASP A 98 -14.21 -3.96 -5.69
C ASP A 98 -13.88 -2.57 -6.27
N SER A 99 -14.15 -1.50 -5.51
CA SER A 99 -13.81 -0.14 -5.91
C SER A 99 -12.29 0.07 -5.85
N PRO A 100 -11.68 0.73 -6.86
CA PRO A 100 -10.25 1.11 -6.81
C PRO A 100 -9.93 2.09 -5.67
N PHE A 101 -10.94 2.72 -5.09
CA PHE A 101 -10.81 3.71 -4.02
C PHE A 101 -11.16 3.13 -2.64
N PHE A 102 -11.26 1.81 -2.50
CA PHE A 102 -11.63 1.18 -1.24
C PHE A 102 -10.51 1.34 -0.20
N MET A 103 -10.76 2.11 0.87
CA MET A 103 -9.74 2.53 1.84
C MET A 103 -9.77 1.89 3.25
N PRO A 104 -10.77 1.11 3.71
CA PRO A 104 -10.76 0.52 5.05
C PRO A 104 -9.50 -0.29 5.38
N GLY A 105 -8.84 -0.90 4.38
CA GLY A 105 -7.56 -1.57 4.53
C GLY A 105 -6.46 -0.67 5.13
N GLY A 106 -6.43 0.61 4.75
CA GLY A 106 -5.43 1.57 5.25
C GLY A 106 -5.55 1.82 6.76
N TYR A 107 -6.76 1.71 7.32
CA TYR A 107 -6.96 1.86 8.77
C TYR A 107 -6.41 0.67 9.58
N HIS A 108 -6.24 -0.51 8.98
CA HIS A 108 -5.54 -1.62 9.62
C HIS A 108 -4.04 -1.31 9.76
N ALA A 109 -3.45 -0.70 8.74
CA ALA A 109 -2.06 -0.24 8.77
C ALA A 109 -1.89 0.93 9.75
N VAL A 110 -2.83 1.88 9.83
CA VAL A 110 -2.81 2.93 10.86
C VAL A 110 -2.86 2.32 12.27
N ALA A 111 -3.69 1.31 12.50
CA ALA A 111 -3.76 0.64 13.79
C ALA A 111 -2.43 -0.03 14.17
N SER A 112 -1.70 -0.62 13.22
CA SER A 112 -0.39 -1.22 13.50
C SER A 112 0.62 -0.19 13.98
N LEU A 113 0.57 1.06 13.48
CA LEU A 113 1.46 2.13 13.96
C LEU A 113 1.35 2.34 15.47
N TYR A 114 0.14 2.32 16.02
CA TYR A 114 -0.08 2.47 17.46
C TYR A 114 0.39 1.23 18.25
N MET A 115 0.25 0.04 17.68
CA MET A 115 0.72 -1.19 18.32
C MET A 115 2.25 -1.29 18.33
N ASP A 116 2.90 -0.78 17.29
CA ASP A 116 4.34 -0.87 17.10
C ASP A 116 5.10 0.33 17.69
N GLU A 117 4.41 1.39 18.12
CA GLU A 117 5.03 2.60 18.70
C GLU A 117 6.06 2.32 19.79
N PRO A 118 5.83 1.43 20.79
CA PRO A 118 6.83 1.20 21.82
C PRO A 118 8.15 0.66 21.27
N ARG A 119 8.08 -0.17 20.20
CA ARG A 119 9.25 -0.74 19.55
C ARG A 119 9.98 0.31 18.72
N VAL A 120 9.24 1.10 17.93
CA VAL A 120 9.82 2.19 17.13
C VAL A 120 10.42 3.27 18.03
N THR A 121 9.84 3.53 19.20
CA THR A 121 10.42 4.43 20.20
C THR A 121 11.80 3.97 20.67
N GLU A 122 12.02 2.66 20.82
CA GLU A 122 13.35 2.14 21.17
C GLU A 122 14.32 2.15 19.97
N ALA A 123 13.83 1.90 18.75
CA ALA A 123 14.59 2.09 17.52
C ALA A 123 15.09 3.54 17.38
N PHE A 124 14.25 4.53 17.68
CA PHE A 124 14.62 5.95 17.69
C PHE A 124 15.76 6.29 18.67
N ARG A 125 15.84 5.59 19.81
CA ARG A 125 16.91 5.80 20.80
C ARG A 125 18.21 5.12 20.42
N SER A 126 18.10 3.90 19.91
CA SER A 126 19.26 3.03 19.70
C SER A 126 19.85 3.13 18.30
N GLY A 127 19.07 3.62 17.31
CA GLY A 127 19.43 3.64 15.90
C GLY A 127 19.29 2.30 15.18
N HIS A 128 18.88 1.23 15.87
CA HIS A 128 18.57 -0.05 15.23
C HIS A 128 17.27 0.05 14.44
N GLY A 129 17.15 -0.71 13.35
CA GLY A 129 15.89 -0.82 12.61
C GLY A 129 14.87 -1.74 13.27
N VAL A 130 13.71 -1.82 12.64
CA VAL A 130 12.61 -2.75 12.97
C VAL A 130 12.21 -3.44 11.68
N GLY A 131 12.45 -4.73 11.57
CA GLY A 131 12.13 -5.50 10.35
C GLY A 131 10.63 -5.76 10.20
N TRP A 132 10.17 -5.99 8.97
CA TRP A 132 8.74 -6.31 8.71
C TRP A 132 8.22 -7.43 9.59
N HIS A 133 8.99 -8.51 9.78
CA HIS A 133 8.63 -9.65 10.62
C HIS A 133 8.41 -9.32 12.11
N GLU A 134 8.84 -8.14 12.58
CA GLU A 134 8.66 -7.69 13.95
C GLU A 134 7.38 -6.87 14.14
N HIS A 135 6.77 -6.39 13.05
CA HIS A 135 5.54 -5.59 13.10
C HIS A 135 4.30 -6.43 13.44
N SER A 136 3.28 -5.74 13.94
CA SER A 136 1.97 -6.37 14.16
C SER A 136 1.41 -6.99 12.87
N ALA A 137 0.78 -8.16 12.97
CA ALA A 137 0.11 -8.83 11.85
C ALA A 137 -0.94 -7.93 11.15
N CYS A 138 -1.48 -6.92 11.85
CA CYS A 138 -2.37 -5.93 11.23
C CYS A 138 -1.71 -5.11 10.13
N LEU A 139 -0.39 -4.91 10.16
CA LEU A 139 0.33 -4.21 9.10
C LEU A 139 0.20 -5.01 7.79
N PHE A 140 0.56 -6.30 7.80
CA PHE A 140 0.48 -7.18 6.62
C PHE A 140 -0.93 -7.28 6.06
N CYS A 141 -1.93 -7.55 6.91
CA CYS A 141 -3.33 -7.65 6.48
C CYS A 141 -3.87 -6.30 5.93
N GLY A 142 -3.40 -5.19 6.49
CA GLY A 142 -3.79 -3.85 6.07
C GLY A 142 -3.18 -3.45 4.74
N THR A 143 -1.87 -3.68 4.58
CA THR A 143 -1.09 -3.34 3.39
C THR A 143 -1.68 -3.98 2.13
N GLU A 144 -1.87 -5.30 2.11
CA GLU A 144 -2.45 -5.98 0.94
C GLU A 144 -3.84 -5.43 0.61
N ARG A 145 -4.67 -5.22 1.63
CA ARG A 145 -6.04 -4.75 1.44
C ARG A 145 -6.12 -3.30 1.00
N PHE A 146 -5.14 -2.48 1.36
CA PHE A 146 -5.04 -1.08 0.99
C PHE A 146 -4.52 -0.89 -0.43
N PHE A 147 -3.45 -1.59 -0.81
CA PHE A 147 -2.86 -1.46 -2.15
C PHE A 147 -3.56 -2.32 -3.21
N GLY A 148 -4.22 -3.41 -2.79
CA GLY A 148 -4.84 -4.35 -3.72
C GLY A 148 -5.88 -3.75 -4.68
N PRO A 149 -6.76 -2.83 -4.26
CA PRO A 149 -7.64 -2.10 -5.16
C PRO A 149 -6.92 -1.35 -6.29
N ILE A 150 -5.83 -0.64 -5.96
CA ILE A 150 -5.04 0.10 -6.95
C ILE A 150 -4.38 -0.88 -7.93
N PHE A 151 -3.76 -1.94 -7.44
CA PHE A 151 -3.14 -2.94 -8.32
C PHE A 151 -4.16 -3.63 -9.24
N ARG A 152 -5.34 -4.00 -8.72
CA ARG A 152 -6.41 -4.58 -9.54
C ARG A 152 -6.90 -3.63 -10.62
N ALA A 153 -6.93 -2.34 -10.35
CA ALA A 153 -7.47 -1.35 -11.26
C ALA A 153 -6.49 -0.88 -12.33
N PHE A 154 -5.19 -0.83 -12.02
CA PHE A 154 -4.21 -0.16 -12.89
C PHE A 154 -3.10 -1.08 -13.42
N LEU A 155 -2.74 -2.18 -12.74
CA LEU A 155 -1.55 -2.95 -13.10
C LEU A 155 -1.60 -3.48 -14.54
N VAL A 156 -2.63 -4.24 -14.86
CA VAL A 156 -2.77 -4.93 -16.16
C VAL A 156 -3.22 -3.98 -17.25
N ASP A 157 -4.15 -3.08 -16.94
CA ASP A 157 -4.83 -2.26 -17.95
C ASP A 157 -4.17 -0.90 -18.20
N ALA A 158 -3.30 -0.42 -17.30
CA ALA A 158 -2.68 0.90 -17.43
C ALA A 158 -1.15 0.90 -17.26
N TRP A 159 -0.61 0.22 -16.25
CA TRP A 159 0.83 0.27 -15.96
C TRP A 159 1.66 -0.59 -16.90
N ILE A 160 1.27 -1.86 -17.11
CA ILE A 160 1.96 -2.74 -18.07
C ILE A 160 1.92 -2.17 -19.50
N PRO A 161 0.78 -1.65 -20.01
CA PRO A 161 0.72 -1.03 -21.34
C PRO A 161 1.53 0.26 -21.48
N ALA A 162 1.84 0.96 -20.37
CA ALA A 162 2.67 2.18 -20.40
C ALA A 162 4.18 1.88 -20.60
N LEU A 163 4.59 0.63 -20.41
CA LEU A 163 5.95 0.18 -20.64
C LEU A 163 6.17 -0.18 -22.13
N ASP A 164 7.36 0.11 -22.65
CA ASP A 164 7.66 -0.03 -24.07
C ASP A 164 7.73 -1.51 -24.47
N GLY A 165 6.67 -2.01 -25.10
CA GLY A 165 6.60 -3.35 -25.68
C GLY A 165 6.42 -4.50 -24.69
N VAL A 166 6.24 -4.21 -23.38
CA VAL A 166 6.12 -5.25 -22.34
C VAL A 166 4.81 -6.03 -22.48
N GLN A 167 3.67 -5.37 -22.71
CA GLN A 167 2.38 -6.06 -22.86
C GLN A 167 2.42 -7.12 -23.97
N GLU A 168 3.02 -6.80 -25.10
CA GLU A 168 3.20 -7.71 -26.23
C GLU A 168 4.12 -8.88 -25.89
N LYS A 169 5.21 -8.65 -25.15
CA LYS A 169 6.08 -9.72 -24.65
C LYS A 169 5.33 -10.68 -23.74
N LEU A 170 4.64 -10.15 -22.72
CA LEU A 170 3.87 -10.96 -21.79
C LEU A 170 2.77 -11.77 -22.48
N SER A 171 2.13 -11.19 -23.50
CA SER A 171 1.09 -11.87 -24.28
C SER A 171 1.63 -13.04 -25.12
N ARG A 172 2.82 -12.89 -25.70
CA ARG A 172 3.50 -13.98 -26.44
C ARG A 172 4.01 -15.08 -25.52
N GLY A 173 4.37 -14.72 -24.29
CA GLY A 173 4.96 -15.59 -23.31
C GLY A 173 6.35 -15.12 -22.95
N ALA A 174 6.53 -14.79 -21.68
CA ALA A 174 7.75 -14.26 -21.12
C ALA A 174 8.04 -14.88 -19.75
N THR A 175 9.29 -14.73 -19.29
CA THR A 175 9.65 -15.07 -17.90
C THR A 175 9.77 -13.81 -17.06
N VAL A 176 8.99 -13.74 -15.98
CA VAL A 176 8.84 -12.55 -15.12
C VAL A 176 9.28 -12.87 -13.69
N ALA A 177 10.08 -11.99 -13.09
CA ALA A 177 10.35 -12.02 -11.65
C ALA A 177 9.59 -10.88 -10.95
N ASP A 178 8.85 -11.19 -9.90
CA ASP A 178 8.18 -10.23 -9.01
C ASP A 178 8.87 -10.25 -7.65
N VAL A 179 9.62 -9.20 -7.32
CA VAL A 179 10.53 -9.16 -6.17
C VAL A 179 9.97 -8.26 -5.08
N GLY A 180 9.92 -8.77 -3.85
CA GLY A 180 9.09 -8.20 -2.79
C GLY A 180 7.61 -8.50 -3.03
N CYS A 181 7.27 -9.71 -3.49
CA CYS A 181 5.92 -10.03 -3.93
C CYS A 181 4.89 -10.13 -2.79
N GLY A 182 5.31 -10.17 -1.52
CA GLY A 182 4.45 -10.33 -0.37
C GLY A 182 3.52 -11.55 -0.51
N HIS A 183 2.22 -11.35 -0.30
CA HIS A 183 1.19 -12.39 -0.49
C HIS A 183 0.91 -12.74 -1.97
N GLY A 184 1.67 -12.21 -2.92
CA GLY A 184 1.63 -12.59 -4.34
C GLY A 184 0.49 -11.98 -5.16
N LEU A 185 -0.22 -10.97 -4.64
CA LEU A 185 -1.36 -10.37 -5.35
C LEU A 185 -0.99 -9.87 -6.76
N THR A 186 0.08 -9.09 -6.88
CA THR A 186 0.59 -8.55 -8.15
C THR A 186 1.00 -9.67 -9.10
N THR A 187 1.73 -10.66 -8.59
CA THR A 187 2.13 -11.86 -9.33
C THR A 187 0.92 -12.61 -9.90
N LEU A 188 -0.10 -12.85 -9.07
CA LEU A 188 -1.32 -13.57 -9.47
C LEU A 188 -2.17 -12.77 -10.48
N LEU A 189 -2.24 -11.44 -10.34
CA LEU A 189 -2.93 -10.57 -11.29
C LEU A 189 -2.27 -10.64 -12.68
N MET A 190 -0.95 -10.52 -12.74
CA MET A 190 -0.22 -10.63 -14.01
C MET A 190 -0.33 -12.04 -14.59
N ALA A 191 -0.19 -13.08 -13.77
CA ALA A 191 -0.28 -14.48 -14.20
C ALA A 191 -1.64 -14.82 -14.83
N ARG A 192 -2.72 -14.30 -14.25
CA ARG A 192 -4.07 -14.46 -14.79
C ARG A 192 -4.26 -13.74 -16.12
N ALA A 193 -3.70 -12.53 -16.26
CA ALA A 193 -3.82 -11.73 -17.48
C ALA A 193 -2.97 -12.28 -18.63
N PHE A 194 -1.83 -12.91 -18.33
CA PHE A 194 -0.85 -13.36 -19.32
C PHE A 194 -0.54 -14.86 -19.17
N PRO A 195 -1.47 -15.75 -19.56
CA PRO A 195 -1.35 -17.19 -19.30
C PRO A 195 -0.22 -17.89 -20.07
N ASN A 196 0.32 -17.26 -21.12
CA ASN A 196 1.48 -17.76 -21.87
C ASN A 196 2.81 -17.45 -21.16
N SER A 197 2.81 -16.55 -20.18
CA SER A 197 3.99 -16.16 -19.40
C SER A 197 4.14 -16.97 -18.13
N ARG A 198 5.37 -17.07 -17.62
CA ARG A 198 5.72 -17.68 -16.34
C ARG A 198 6.14 -16.59 -15.36
N PHE A 199 5.65 -16.71 -14.13
CA PHE A 199 5.87 -15.71 -13.09
C PHE A 199 6.53 -16.36 -11.87
N LEU A 200 7.62 -15.75 -11.41
CA LEU A 200 8.34 -16.16 -10.22
C LEU A 200 8.25 -15.04 -9.18
N GLY A 201 7.54 -15.28 -8.08
CA GLY A 201 7.46 -14.36 -6.95
C GLY A 201 8.57 -14.65 -5.94
N PHE A 202 9.28 -13.61 -5.52
CA PHE A 202 10.34 -13.66 -4.52
C PHE A 202 10.04 -12.69 -3.38
N ASP A 203 10.13 -13.18 -2.15
CA ASP A 203 10.04 -12.37 -0.93
C ASP A 203 10.92 -12.97 0.15
N TYR A 204 11.47 -12.16 1.05
CA TYR A 204 12.36 -12.65 2.09
C TYR A 204 11.58 -13.24 3.28
N HIS A 205 10.28 -12.97 3.37
CA HIS A 205 9.43 -13.41 4.47
C HIS A 205 8.72 -14.73 4.16
N ASP A 206 9.09 -15.79 4.88
CA ASP A 206 8.55 -17.15 4.73
C ASP A 206 7.02 -17.19 4.76
N GLY A 207 6.39 -16.54 5.75
CA GLY A 207 4.94 -16.54 5.91
C GLY A 207 4.21 -15.86 4.75
N SER A 208 4.83 -14.86 4.11
CA SER A 208 4.27 -14.20 2.93
C SER A 208 4.21 -15.17 1.75
N ILE A 209 5.30 -15.92 1.54
CA ILE A 209 5.42 -16.90 0.47
C ILE A 209 4.50 -18.10 0.68
N GLU A 210 4.34 -18.56 1.93
CA GLU A 210 3.34 -19.59 2.26
C GLU A 210 1.93 -19.14 1.85
N ARG A 211 1.54 -17.92 2.24
CA ARG A 211 0.23 -17.37 1.87
C ARG A 211 0.06 -17.21 0.35
N ALA A 212 1.10 -16.78 -0.36
CA ALA A 212 1.08 -16.64 -1.81
C ALA A 212 0.84 -17.98 -2.53
N ARG A 213 1.47 -19.06 -2.04
CA ARG A 213 1.27 -20.44 -2.55
C ARG A 213 -0.14 -20.97 -2.31
N GLU A 214 -0.69 -20.70 -1.12
CA GLU A 214 -2.08 -21.04 -0.81
C GLU A 214 -3.04 -20.32 -1.77
N LEU A 215 -2.88 -19.00 -1.94
CA LEU A 215 -3.70 -18.20 -2.84
C LEU A 215 -3.62 -18.66 -4.29
N ALA A 216 -2.44 -19.02 -4.78
CA ALA A 216 -2.27 -19.58 -6.12
C ALA A 216 -3.08 -20.87 -6.30
N THR A 217 -3.05 -21.74 -5.30
CA THR A 217 -3.78 -23.01 -5.27
C THR A 217 -5.29 -22.78 -5.19
N GLU A 218 -5.74 -21.92 -4.28
CA GLU A 218 -7.15 -21.53 -4.11
C GLU A 218 -7.75 -20.95 -5.40
N GLN A 219 -6.95 -20.18 -6.16
CA GLN A 219 -7.38 -19.54 -7.40
C GLN A 219 -7.14 -20.39 -8.66
N GLY A 220 -6.47 -21.54 -8.55
CA GLY A 220 -6.17 -22.42 -9.68
C GLY A 220 -5.20 -21.82 -10.72
N ILE A 221 -4.29 -20.92 -10.30
CA ILE A 221 -3.32 -20.28 -11.18
C ILE A 221 -2.04 -21.12 -11.20
N GLY A 222 -1.73 -21.73 -12.35
CA GLY A 222 -0.64 -22.72 -12.48
C GLY A 222 0.66 -22.22 -13.11
N ASN A 223 0.70 -20.99 -13.64
CA ASN A 223 1.88 -20.39 -14.27
C ASN A 223 2.69 -19.51 -13.30
N VAL A 224 2.59 -19.78 -12.00
CA VAL A 224 3.28 -19.07 -10.92
C VAL A 224 4.12 -20.02 -10.08
N GLU A 225 5.27 -19.54 -9.61
CA GLU A 225 6.08 -20.17 -8.58
C GLU A 225 6.47 -19.12 -7.53
N PHE A 226 6.47 -19.47 -6.24
CA PHE A 226 6.82 -18.56 -5.16
C PHE A 226 7.98 -19.11 -4.33
N HIS A 227 8.99 -18.29 -4.09
CA HIS A 227 10.24 -18.68 -3.47
C HIS A 227 10.66 -17.66 -2.41
N VAL A 228 11.21 -18.16 -1.30
CA VAL A 228 11.84 -17.31 -0.29
C VAL A 228 13.19 -16.86 -0.81
N SER A 229 13.37 -15.56 -1.01
CA SER A 229 14.65 -15.00 -1.44
C SER A 229 14.76 -13.50 -1.20
N GLU A 230 15.97 -13.03 -0.94
CA GLU A 230 16.27 -11.61 -0.86
C GLU A 230 16.42 -11.00 -2.27
N ALA A 231 16.14 -9.71 -2.38
CA ALA A 231 16.18 -8.98 -3.65
C ALA A 231 17.55 -8.97 -4.35
N LYS A 232 18.63 -9.28 -3.62
CA LYS A 232 20.02 -9.28 -4.13
C LYS A 232 20.53 -10.63 -4.62
N ILE A 233 19.77 -11.70 -4.39
CA ILE A 233 20.25 -13.07 -4.65
C ILE A 233 19.15 -14.01 -5.18
N TYR A 234 17.99 -13.49 -5.59
CA TYR A 234 16.96 -14.34 -6.18
C TYR A 234 17.49 -15.11 -7.40
N PRO A 235 17.15 -16.40 -7.55
CA PRO A 235 17.70 -17.24 -8.60
C PRO A 235 17.14 -16.89 -9.98
N GLY A 236 17.78 -17.42 -11.01
CA GLY A 236 17.36 -17.30 -12.40
C GLY A 236 18.15 -16.25 -13.17
N ASP A 237 17.98 -16.28 -14.49
CA ASP A 237 18.58 -15.35 -15.43
C ASP A 237 17.61 -15.07 -16.59
N ARG A 238 17.94 -14.07 -17.41
CA ARG A 238 17.21 -13.70 -18.63
C ARG A 238 15.73 -13.38 -18.41
N TYR A 239 15.38 -12.76 -17.28
CA TYR A 239 14.05 -12.23 -17.07
C TYR A 239 13.72 -11.16 -18.12
N GLU A 240 12.56 -11.27 -18.76
CA GLU A 240 12.11 -10.27 -19.74
C GLU A 240 11.41 -9.10 -19.06
N LEU A 241 10.87 -9.34 -17.86
CA LEU A 241 10.33 -8.33 -16.96
C LEU A 241 10.76 -8.67 -15.53
N VAL A 242 11.27 -7.68 -14.82
CA VAL A 242 11.37 -7.72 -13.35
C VAL A 242 10.44 -6.64 -12.79
N THR A 243 9.72 -6.93 -11.71
CA THR A 243 8.77 -6.01 -11.10
C THR A 243 9.06 -5.81 -9.61
N PHE A 244 9.05 -4.56 -9.16
CA PHE A 244 9.13 -4.15 -7.76
C PHE A 244 7.90 -3.27 -7.49
N PHE A 245 7.06 -3.65 -6.51
CA PHE A 245 5.85 -2.92 -6.15
C PHE A 245 5.94 -2.41 -4.71
N ASP A 246 6.10 -1.10 -4.54
CA ASP A 246 6.16 -0.38 -3.27
C ASP A 246 7.15 -1.02 -2.26
N CYS A 247 8.31 -1.47 -2.74
CA CYS A 247 9.27 -2.23 -1.93
C CYS A 247 10.73 -1.75 -2.04
N LEU A 248 11.13 -0.99 -3.07
CA LEU A 248 12.54 -0.61 -3.25
C LEU A 248 12.99 0.37 -2.15
N HIS A 249 12.08 1.25 -1.72
CA HIS A 249 12.35 2.23 -0.66
C HIS A 249 12.59 1.62 0.73
N ASP A 250 12.15 0.37 0.93
CA ASP A 250 12.28 -0.41 2.17
C ASP A 250 13.52 -1.30 2.21
N MET A 251 14.20 -1.49 1.08
CA MET A 251 15.36 -2.38 1.03
C MET A 251 16.55 -1.76 1.77
N GLY A 252 17.32 -2.59 2.48
CA GLY A 252 18.57 -2.17 3.12
C GLY A 252 19.61 -1.71 2.10
N ASP A 253 19.71 -2.42 0.98
CA ASP A 253 20.66 -2.16 -0.10
C ASP A 253 19.96 -2.13 -1.47
N PRO A 254 19.23 -1.04 -1.77
CA PRO A 254 18.48 -0.94 -3.01
C PRO A 254 19.39 -0.79 -4.25
N VAL A 255 20.66 -0.36 -4.06
CA VAL A 255 21.66 -0.33 -5.14
C VAL A 255 22.14 -1.74 -5.49
N GLY A 256 22.40 -2.58 -4.48
CA GLY A 256 22.69 -3.99 -4.69
C GLY A 256 21.52 -4.72 -5.33
N ALA A 257 20.27 -4.42 -4.92
CA ALA A 257 19.08 -4.97 -5.56
C ALA A 257 19.00 -4.56 -7.03
N ALA A 258 19.19 -3.27 -7.33
CA ALA A 258 19.24 -2.77 -8.71
C ALA A 258 20.35 -3.46 -9.54
N ARG A 259 21.53 -3.70 -8.96
CA ARG A 259 22.60 -4.45 -9.63
C ARG A 259 22.18 -5.88 -9.95
N HIS A 260 21.56 -6.58 -9.01
CA HIS A 260 21.11 -7.95 -9.22
C HIS A 260 20.00 -8.05 -10.28
N VAL A 261 19.07 -7.08 -10.30
CA VAL A 261 18.13 -6.95 -11.42
C VAL A 261 18.89 -6.78 -12.73
N ARG A 262 19.89 -5.89 -12.80
CA ARG A 262 20.67 -5.67 -14.03
C ARG A 262 21.39 -6.92 -14.53
N GLU A 263 21.84 -7.78 -13.63
CA GLU A 263 22.55 -9.03 -13.92
C GLU A 263 21.63 -10.17 -14.38
N THR A 264 20.40 -10.21 -13.86
CA THR A 264 19.42 -11.27 -14.16
C THR A 264 18.44 -10.90 -15.28
N LEU A 265 18.35 -9.63 -15.66
CA LEU A 265 17.50 -9.14 -16.75
C LEU A 265 18.08 -9.52 -18.13
N SER A 266 17.20 -9.90 -19.07
CA SER A 266 17.54 -10.05 -20.49
C SER A 266 18.06 -8.75 -21.10
N GLU A 267 18.85 -8.84 -22.18
CA GLU A 267 19.45 -7.67 -22.85
C GLU A 267 18.41 -6.63 -23.28
N ASP A 268 17.23 -7.07 -23.69
CA ASP A 268 16.10 -6.25 -24.11
C ASP A 268 14.98 -6.17 -23.06
N GLY A 269 15.23 -6.71 -21.86
CA GLY A 269 14.28 -6.77 -20.75
C GLY A 269 13.99 -5.40 -20.13
N THR A 270 12.97 -5.38 -19.29
CA THR A 270 12.48 -4.17 -18.61
C THR A 270 12.39 -4.41 -17.10
N TRP A 271 12.77 -3.41 -16.31
CA TRP A 271 12.46 -3.36 -14.89
C TRP A 271 11.34 -2.34 -14.65
N LEU A 272 10.21 -2.83 -14.15
CA LEU A 272 9.07 -2.05 -13.67
C LEU A 272 9.25 -1.77 -12.18
N ILE A 273 9.23 -0.50 -11.81
CA ILE A 273 9.33 -0.06 -10.42
C ILE A 273 8.10 0.79 -10.12
N VAL A 274 7.29 0.38 -9.15
CA VAL A 274 6.16 1.16 -8.65
C VAL A 274 6.51 1.64 -7.25
N GLU A 275 6.41 2.94 -7.03
CA GLU A 275 6.80 3.59 -5.76
C GLU A 275 5.80 4.70 -5.42
N PRO A 276 5.70 5.13 -4.15
CA PRO A 276 4.84 6.25 -3.78
C PRO A 276 5.19 7.52 -4.56
N LEU A 277 4.18 8.24 -5.03
CA LEU A 277 4.37 9.53 -5.68
C LEU A 277 4.84 10.55 -4.62
N ALA A 278 6.06 11.02 -4.76
CA ALA A 278 6.69 11.98 -3.86
C ALA A 278 7.47 13.03 -4.66
N GLY A 279 7.48 14.27 -4.18
CA GLY A 279 8.40 15.30 -4.63
C GLY A 279 9.83 15.00 -4.21
N ASP A 280 10.80 15.55 -4.94
CA ASP A 280 12.23 15.35 -4.68
C ASP A 280 12.72 16.18 -3.49
N ARG A 281 11.92 17.16 -3.04
CA ARG A 281 12.24 18.06 -1.93
C ARG A 281 11.18 18.01 -0.84
N LEU A 282 11.58 18.26 0.40
CA LEU A 282 10.68 18.21 1.57
C LEU A 282 9.45 19.11 1.39
N GLU A 283 9.64 20.37 0.98
CA GLU A 283 8.59 21.37 0.79
C GLU A 283 7.54 20.99 -0.26
N GLU A 284 7.90 20.13 -1.22
CA GLU A 284 6.97 19.60 -2.23
C GLU A 284 6.02 18.57 -1.61
N ASN A 285 6.40 17.99 -0.47
CA ASN A 285 5.66 16.95 0.23
C ASN A 285 4.92 17.46 1.49
N LEU A 286 4.95 18.77 1.79
CA LEU A 286 4.29 19.36 2.97
C LEU A 286 2.78 19.56 2.75
N HIS A 287 2.06 18.46 2.55
CA HIS A 287 0.61 18.41 2.31
C HIS A 287 -0.02 17.19 3.04
N PRO A 288 -1.35 17.04 3.08
CA PRO A 288 -2.01 15.98 3.85
C PRO A 288 -1.57 14.55 3.51
N LEU A 289 -1.36 14.24 2.23
CA LEU A 289 -0.84 12.93 1.81
C LEU A 289 0.62 12.71 2.25
N GLY A 290 1.48 13.73 2.14
CA GLY A 290 2.85 13.65 2.64
C GLY A 290 2.92 13.46 4.15
N ARG A 291 1.99 14.05 4.92
CA ARG A 291 1.84 13.74 6.36
C ARG A 291 1.61 12.25 6.59
N LEU A 292 0.68 11.64 5.86
CA LEU A 292 0.39 10.21 5.97
C LEU A 292 1.63 9.37 5.60
N ASN A 293 2.25 9.67 4.46
CA ASN A 293 3.38 8.90 3.94
C ASN A 293 4.62 9.04 4.84
N TYR A 294 4.93 10.23 5.38
CA TYR A 294 6.03 10.38 6.34
C TYR A 294 5.72 9.68 7.66
N SER A 295 4.47 9.63 8.12
CA SER A 295 4.10 8.84 9.30
C SER A 295 4.37 7.35 9.09
N PHE A 296 3.97 6.79 7.94
CA PHE A 296 4.29 5.40 7.60
C PHE A 296 5.80 5.20 7.38
N SER A 297 6.47 6.11 6.69
CA SER A 297 7.92 6.01 6.47
C SER A 297 8.69 5.95 7.78
N THR A 298 8.30 6.78 8.74
CA THR A 298 8.93 6.86 10.06
C THR A 298 8.73 5.59 10.88
N MET A 299 7.54 5.01 10.79
CA MET A 299 7.15 3.89 11.64
C MET A 299 7.41 2.52 11.03
N VAL A 300 7.56 2.44 9.70
CA VAL A 300 7.64 1.18 8.95
C VAL A 300 8.86 1.19 8.04
N CYS A 301 8.84 2.01 6.98
CA CYS A 301 9.77 1.90 5.86
C CYS A 301 11.24 2.14 6.23
N THR A 302 11.50 3.26 6.91
CA THR A 302 12.84 3.67 7.32
C THR A 302 13.42 2.67 8.34
N PRO A 303 12.69 2.30 9.42
CA PRO A 303 13.13 1.22 10.31
C PRO A 303 13.37 -0.12 9.61
N ALA A 304 12.52 -0.51 8.63
CA ALA A 304 12.67 -1.76 7.89
C ALA A 304 13.96 -1.80 7.07
N SER A 305 14.31 -0.70 6.40
CA SER A 305 15.60 -0.61 5.70
C SER A 305 16.77 -0.65 6.68
N LEU A 306 16.69 0.09 7.80
CA LEU A 306 17.73 0.12 8.84
C LEU A 306 17.92 -1.23 9.57
N SER A 307 16.95 -2.15 9.50
CA SER A 307 17.09 -3.48 10.11
C SER A 307 17.88 -4.45 9.24
N GLN A 308 18.22 -4.05 8.01
CA GLN A 308 18.92 -4.85 7.02
C GLN A 308 20.37 -4.36 6.85
N GLU A 309 21.20 -5.13 6.17
CA GLU A 309 22.54 -4.68 5.82
C GLU A 309 22.52 -3.47 4.88
N VAL A 310 23.60 -2.66 4.92
CA VAL A 310 23.73 -1.33 4.29
C VAL A 310 22.81 -0.28 4.90
N GLY A 311 21.53 -0.58 5.13
CA GLY A 311 20.58 0.29 5.80
C GLY A 311 20.46 1.68 5.16
N LEU A 312 20.39 1.74 3.82
CA LEU A 312 20.42 3.01 3.08
C LEU A 312 19.26 3.93 3.46
N ALA A 313 18.12 3.35 3.86
CA ALA A 313 16.98 4.03 4.43
C ALA A 313 16.42 5.14 3.54
N LEU A 314 16.06 4.79 2.29
CA LEU A 314 15.42 5.73 1.37
C LEU A 314 14.10 6.27 1.94
N GLY A 315 13.25 5.37 2.45
CA GLY A 315 11.93 5.71 2.99
C GLY A 315 10.88 6.02 1.91
N ALA A 316 9.61 6.00 2.29
CA ALA A 316 8.47 6.09 1.36
C ALA A 316 8.36 7.43 0.60
N GLN A 317 9.18 8.42 0.94
CA GLN A 317 9.21 9.74 0.31
C GLN A 317 10.58 10.02 -0.34
N ALA A 318 11.17 9.00 -0.96
CA ALA A 318 12.48 9.08 -1.62
C ALA A 318 12.50 10.07 -2.81
N GLY A 319 11.38 10.23 -3.51
CA GLY A 319 11.30 11.04 -4.73
C GLY A 319 11.90 10.34 -5.95
N GLU A 320 11.55 10.80 -7.15
CA GLU A 320 11.99 10.18 -8.39
C GLU A 320 13.50 10.35 -8.62
N ALA A 321 14.06 11.52 -8.29
CA ALA A 321 15.48 11.80 -8.48
C ALA A 321 16.35 10.79 -7.71
N ARG A 322 16.01 10.50 -6.45
CA ARG A 322 16.77 9.56 -5.62
C ARG A 322 16.59 8.12 -6.08
N LEU A 323 15.38 7.73 -6.49
CA LEU A 323 15.11 6.41 -7.07
C LEU A 323 15.93 6.22 -8.36
N ARG A 324 15.99 7.24 -9.23
CA ARG A 324 16.84 7.22 -10.43
C ARG A 324 18.31 7.06 -10.11
N GLU A 325 18.83 7.77 -9.11
CA GLU A 325 20.23 7.62 -8.69
C GLU A 325 20.55 6.17 -8.30
N VAL A 326 19.66 5.53 -7.52
CA VAL A 326 19.80 4.13 -7.10
C VAL A 326 19.79 3.18 -8.30
N VAL A 327 18.81 3.33 -9.18
CA VAL A 327 18.67 2.48 -10.37
C VAL A 327 19.88 2.62 -11.30
N MET A 328 20.34 3.85 -11.53
CA MET A 328 21.52 4.12 -12.37
C MET A 328 22.81 3.62 -11.71
N ALA A 329 22.95 3.71 -10.38
CA ALA A 329 24.07 3.12 -9.65
C ALA A 329 24.09 1.59 -9.72
N GLY A 330 22.93 0.95 -9.93
CA GLY A 330 22.79 -0.47 -10.24
C GLY A 330 23.23 -0.87 -11.66
N GLY A 331 23.58 0.08 -12.53
CA GLY A 331 24.10 -0.19 -13.88
C GLY A 331 23.07 -0.10 -15.00
N PHE A 332 21.87 0.43 -14.73
CA PHE A 332 20.91 0.83 -15.76
C PHE A 332 21.35 2.15 -16.41
N ARG A 333 20.95 2.35 -17.68
CA ARG A 333 21.31 3.56 -18.45
C ARG A 333 20.12 4.41 -18.84
N ARG A 334 18.93 3.81 -18.86
CA ARG A 334 17.69 4.47 -19.21
C ARG A 334 16.69 4.25 -18.10
N VAL A 335 16.21 5.34 -17.53
CA VAL A 335 15.12 5.36 -16.56
C VAL A 335 14.14 6.42 -17.02
N ARG A 336 12.84 6.11 -17.03
CA ARG A 336 11.78 7.10 -17.28
C ARG A 336 10.58 6.85 -16.37
N ARG A 337 9.82 7.89 -16.05
CA ARG A 337 8.46 7.74 -15.54
C ARG A 337 7.57 7.34 -16.72
N ALA A 338 7.05 6.12 -16.68
CA ALA A 338 6.19 5.58 -17.74
C ALA A 338 4.75 6.09 -17.61
N THR A 339 4.25 6.13 -16.37
CA THR A 339 2.96 6.70 -16.02
C THR A 339 2.93 7.01 -14.51
N GLU A 340 1.82 7.53 -14.02
CA GLU A 340 1.57 7.77 -12.60
C GLU A 340 0.08 7.66 -12.28
N THR A 341 -0.21 7.50 -11.01
CA THR A 341 -1.52 7.67 -10.39
C THR A 341 -1.41 8.80 -9.35
N PRO A 342 -2.51 9.25 -8.73
CA PRO A 342 -2.43 10.25 -7.66
C PRO A 342 -1.53 9.86 -6.47
N THR A 343 -1.24 8.57 -6.29
CA THR A 343 -0.50 8.05 -5.12
C THR A 343 0.80 7.31 -5.47
N ASN A 344 0.99 6.89 -6.72
CA ASN A 344 2.16 6.11 -7.13
C ASN A 344 2.75 6.62 -8.44
N MET A 345 4.08 6.63 -8.52
CA MET A 345 4.82 6.75 -9.78
C MET A 345 5.17 5.37 -10.32
N VAL A 346 5.16 5.23 -11.65
CA VAL A 346 5.53 4.00 -12.35
C VAL A 346 6.76 4.28 -13.20
N LEU A 347 7.90 3.72 -12.80
CA LEU A 347 9.17 3.89 -13.49
C LEU A 347 9.48 2.67 -14.36
N GLU A 348 10.01 2.94 -15.54
CA GLU A 348 10.60 1.97 -16.44
C GLU A 348 12.12 2.15 -16.46
N ALA A 349 12.85 1.10 -16.13
CA ALA A 349 14.30 1.05 -16.26
C ALA A 349 14.75 -0.01 -17.27
N ARG A 350 15.73 0.35 -18.11
CA ARG A 350 16.29 -0.52 -19.16
C ARG A 350 17.82 -0.46 -19.23
N PRO A 351 18.48 -1.57 -19.62
CA PRO A 351 19.92 -1.65 -19.86
C PRO A 351 20.51 -0.52 -20.70
#